data_AF-A0A9E2FTE7-F1
#
_entry.id   AF-A0A9E2FTE7-F1
#
_cell.length_a   1.000
_cell.length_b   1.000
_cell.length_c   1.000
_cell.angle_alpha   90.00
_cell.angle_beta   90.00
_cell.angle_gamma   90.00
#
_symmetry.space_group_name_H-M   'P 1'
#
loop_
_entity.id
_entity.type
_entity.pdbx_description
1 polymer ?
#
loop_
_entity_poly.entity_id
_entity_poly.type
_entity_poly.pdbx_seq_one_letter_code
_entity_poly.pdbx_strand_id
1 'polypeptide(L)' 'AAYATEADLIPDENAGTLRVRLHHLANRMSSEVLRHLCDELNATMTQFPGTSMRLVYELVS' A
#
# COMPACT_ATOMS: atom_id res chain seq x y z
N ALA A 1 15.71 9.34 9.55
CA ALA A 1 14.98 8.12 9.96
C ALA A 1 15.05 7.13 8.79
N ALA A 2 15.45 5.88 9.03
CA ALA A 2 15.95 4.97 7.99
C ALA A 2 14.89 4.35 7.05
N TYR A 3 13.60 4.62 7.25
CA TYR A 3 12.51 4.04 6.44
C TYR A 3 11.36 5.02 6.21
N ALA A 4 11.66 6.30 5.99
CA ALA A 4 10.65 7.27 5.54
C ALA A 4 10.48 7.14 4.03
N THR A 5 9.90 6.02 3.59
CA THR A 5 9.37 5.95 2.24
C THR A 5 8.10 6.78 2.22
N GLU A 6 8.07 7.83 1.41
CA GLU A 6 6.83 8.57 1.22
C GLU A 6 5.77 7.62 0.68
N ALA A 7 4.62 7.59 1.34
CA ALA A 7 3.47 6.81 0.93
C ALA A 7 2.22 7.65 1.12
N ASP A 8 1.35 7.70 0.12
CA ASP A 8 0.07 8.40 0.26
C ASP A 8 -0.93 7.44 0.91
N LEU A 9 -1.66 7.95 1.89
CA LEU A 9 -2.83 7.28 2.46
C LEU A 9 -4.08 7.96 1.91
N ILE A 10 -4.80 7.27 1.04
CA ILE A 10 -5.99 7.80 0.38
C ILE A 10 -7.20 6.97 0.82
N PRO A 11 -8.04 7.50 1.73
CA PRO A 11 -9.28 6.84 2.10
C PRO A 11 -10.25 6.86 0.90
N ASP A 12 -10.81 5.71 0.59
CA ASP A 12 -11.95 5.54 -0.32
C ASP A 12 -13.14 5.05 0.50
N GLU A 13 -13.97 6.01 0.90
CA GLU A 13 -15.18 5.76 1.69
C GLU A 13 -16.25 5.00 0.88
N ASN A 14 -16.27 5.16 -0.45
CA ASN A 14 -17.25 4.48 -1.30
C ASN A 14 -16.94 2.98 -1.45
N ALA A 15 -15.67 2.63 -1.58
CA ALA A 15 -15.23 1.23 -1.65
C ALA A 15 -15.01 0.60 -0.26
N GLY A 16 -15.01 1.39 0.81
CA GLY A 16 -14.66 0.94 2.15
C GLY A 16 -13.20 0.48 2.25
N THR A 17 -12.30 1.17 1.55
CA THR A 17 -10.88 0.81 1.49
C THR A 17 -9.99 2.00 1.80
N LEU A 18 -8.86 1.76 2.45
CA LEU A 18 -7.79 2.74 2.62
C LEU A 18 -6.64 2.35 1.70
N ARG A 19 -6.41 3.14 0.64
CA ARG A 19 -5.36 2.87 -0.32
C ARG A 19 -4.03 3.40 0.18
N VAL A 20 -3.02 2.55 0.18
CA VAL A 20 -1.64 2.84 0.58
C VAL A 20 -0.79 2.84 -0.68
N ARG A 21 -0.42 4.03 -1.13
CA ARG A 21 0.33 4.27 -2.37
C ARG A 21 1.81 4.37 -2.07
N LEU A 22 2.58 3.36 -2.45
CA LEU A 22 4.02 3.34 -2.21
C LEU A 22 4.75 4.06 -3.35
N HIS A 23 5.40 5.19 -3.07
CA HIS A 23 6.23 5.91 -4.04
C HIS A 23 7.57 5.17 -4.26
N HIS A 24 7.99 5.05 -5.51
CA HIS A 24 9.10 4.18 -5.89
C HIS A 24 10.46 4.64 -5.32
N LEU A 25 11.11 3.81 -4.48
CA LEU A 25 12.50 4.02 -4.06
C LEU A 25 13.47 3.61 -5.17
N ALA A 26 13.63 4.46 -6.19
CA ALA A 26 14.76 4.59 -7.13
C ALA A 26 15.46 3.34 -7.74
N ASN A 27 15.05 2.10 -7.48
CA ASN A 27 15.69 0.88 -7.95
C ASN A 27 14.65 0.02 -8.68
N ARG A 28 14.75 -0.01 -10.01
CA ARG A 28 13.91 -0.84 -10.89
C ARG A 28 13.85 -2.32 -10.48
N MET A 29 14.92 -2.86 -9.90
CA MET A 29 14.95 -4.24 -9.39
C MET A 29 14.01 -4.46 -8.21
N SER A 30 13.65 -3.41 -7.48
CA SER A 30 12.70 -3.46 -6.37
C SER A 30 11.24 -3.44 -6.84
N SER A 31 10.94 -3.08 -8.09
CA SER A 31 9.56 -2.97 -8.60
C SER A 31 8.80 -4.30 -8.55
N GLU A 32 9.42 -5.40 -9.01
CA GLU A 32 8.77 -6.70 -9.05
C GLU A 32 8.56 -7.27 -7.65
N VAL A 33 9.58 -7.15 -6.79
CA VAL A 33 9.51 -7.54 -5.37
C VAL A 33 8.46 -6.74 -4.63
N LEU A 34 8.39 -5.43 -4.86
CA LEU A 34 7.37 -4.56 -4.24
C LEU A 34 5.97 -4.91 -4.73
N ARG A 35 5.80 -5.26 -6.01
CA ARG A 35 4.50 -5.67 -6.54
C ARG A 35 4.07 -6.98 -5.89
N HIS A 36 4.98 -7.95 -5.78
CA HIS A 36 4.71 -9.21 -5.10
C HIS A 36 4.35 -8.99 -3.62
N LEU A 37 5.08 -8.10 -2.93
CA LEU A 37 4.76 -7.72 -1.55
C LEU A 37 3.37 -7.08 -1.45
N CYS A 38 2.99 -6.17 -2.36
CA CYS A 38 1.65 -5.58 -2.38
C CYS A 38 0.57 -6.66 -2.59
N ASP A 39 0.81 -7.61 -3.49
CA ASP A 39 -0.12 -8.72 -3.74
C ASP A 39 -0.30 -9.58 -2.48
N GLU A 40 0.78 -9.94 -1.79
CA GLU A 40 0.74 -10.70 -0.53
C GLU A 40 0.02 -9.92 0.59
N LEU A 41 0.34 -8.63 0.76
CA LEU A 41 -0.31 -7.79 1.76
C LEU A 41 -1.80 -7.64 1.47
N ASN A 42 -2.20 -7.45 0.22
CA ASN A 42 -3.60 -7.36 -0.18
C ASN A 42 -4.34 -8.69 0.02
N ALA A 43 -3.67 -9.83 -0.17
CA ALA A 43 -4.26 -11.15 0.07
C ALA A 43 -4.63 -11.36 1.55
N THR A 44 -3.96 -10.69 2.49
CA THR A 44 -4.33 -10.75 3.92
C THR A 44 -5.67 -10.08 4.22
N MET A 45 -6.19 -9.25 3.32
CA MET A 45 -7.42 -8.46 3.51
C MET A 45 -7.44 -7.68 4.83
N THR A 46 -6.27 -7.20 5.27
CA THR A 46 -6.11 -6.53 6.56
C THR A 46 -7.05 -5.34 6.69
N GLN A 47 -7.73 -5.22 7.83
CA GLN A 47 -8.55 -4.07 8.17
C GLN A 47 -7.74 -3.04 8.95
N PHE A 48 -7.95 -1.76 8.67
CA PHE A 48 -7.27 -0.70 9.38
C PHE A 48 -7.90 -0.52 10.78
N PRO A 49 -7.10 -0.59 11.87
CA PRO A 49 -7.63 -0.54 13.23
C PRO A 49 -8.50 0.69 13.50
N GLY A 50 -9.62 0.49 14.19
CA GLY A 50 -10.55 1.58 14.52
C GLY A 50 -11.43 2.04 13.36
N THR A 51 -11.38 1.38 12.21
CA THR A 51 -12.26 1.64 11.05
C THR A 51 -12.79 0.34 10.47
N SER A 52 -13.79 0.43 9.59
CA SER A 52 -14.22 -0.70 8.75
C SER A 52 -13.52 -0.72 7.39
N MET A 53 -12.44 0.05 7.22
CA MET A 53 -11.73 0.16 5.95
C MET A 53 -10.73 -0.99 5.78
N ARG A 54 -10.73 -1.61 4.60
CA ARG A 54 -9.71 -2.59 4.22
C ARG A 54 -8.48 -1.88 3.66
N LEU A 55 -7.29 -2.28 4.07
CA LEU A 55 -6.05 -1.82 3.49
C LEU A 55 -5.87 -2.38 2.08
N VAL A 56 -5.53 -1.50 1.14
CA VAL A 56 -5.20 -1.87 -0.25
C VAL A 56 -3.89 -1.20 -0.61
N TYR A 57 -2.84 -1.98 -0.81
CA TYR A 57 -1.50 -1.53 -1.18
C TYR A 57 -1.38 -1.46 -2.70
N GLU A 58 -0.88 -0.34 -3.20
CA GLU A 58 -0.63 -0.14 -4.63
C GLU A 58 0.69 0.60 -4.85
N LEU A 59 1.34 0.30 -5.98
CA LEU A 59 2.57 0.98 -6.38
C LEU A 59 2.24 2.18 -7.25
N VAL A 60 2.86 3.32 -6.95
CA VAL A 60 2.78 4.50 -7.81
C VAL A 60 3.92 4.47 -8.80
N SER A 61 3.58 4.46 -10.09
CA SER A 61 4.53 4.63 -11.20
C SER A 61 4.87 6.08 -11.45
#